data_AF-A0A0F0ZS69-F1
#
_entry.id   AF-A0A0F0ZS69-F1
#
_cell.length_a   1.000
_cell.length_b   1.000
_cell.length_c   1.000
_cell.angle_alpha   90.00
_cell.angle_beta   90.00
_cell.angle_gamma   90.00
#
_symmetry.space_group_name_H-M   'P 1'
#
loop_
_entity.id
_entity.type
_entity.pdbx_description
1 polymer ?
#
loop_
_entity_poly.entity_id
_entity_poly.type
_entity_poly.pdbx_seq_one_letter_code
_entity_poly.pdbx_strand_id
1 'polypeptide(L)'
;MKRGVIAPPAIFVKKGNGFQSDHYLGAREINYYCLYWDKIIIPESSGIIHYGVPIEERLIKLGVLERPQAEYGYDSESFVDDLTQAQVNLLNERNLADKDVIWLLHQIGHDLTLKDNGSAKSARFELLNALPVPDYRTHPEQILEFKHKHYDEFGYLHNYIDELHKDVAYCPDEPVYQKESFKRLSKVIDDIDTISKLR
;
A
#
# COMPACT_ATOMS: atom_id res chain seq x y z
N MET A 1 15.58 -8.10 3.57
CA MET A 1 14.82 -7.47 4.68
C MET A 1 13.36 -7.60 4.35
N LYS A 2 12.50 -7.83 5.35
CA LYS A 2 11.05 -7.94 5.11
C LYS A 2 10.48 -6.57 4.77
N ARG A 3 9.38 -6.56 4.01
CA ARG A 3 8.66 -5.35 3.61
C ARG A 3 7.31 -5.30 4.29
N GLY A 4 7.04 -4.22 5.01
CA GLY A 4 5.79 -3.98 5.73
C GLY A 4 5.04 -2.79 5.17
N VAL A 5 3.72 -2.86 5.17
CA VAL A 5 2.86 -1.76 4.74
C VAL A 5 1.85 -1.39 5.81
N ILE A 6 1.61 -0.10 5.98
CA ILE A 6 0.52 0.45 6.78
C ILE A 6 -0.44 1.11 5.79
N ALA A 7 -1.66 0.58 5.74
CA ALA A 7 -2.68 0.96 4.76
C ALA A 7 -3.96 1.46 5.45
N PRO A 8 -4.74 2.34 4.82
CA PRO A 8 -6.02 2.75 5.37
C PRO A 8 -7.03 1.60 5.23
N PRO A 9 -8.06 1.53 6.09
CA PRO A 9 -9.05 0.46 6.05
C PRO A 9 -10.01 0.51 4.86
N ALA A 10 -10.10 1.66 4.18
CA ALA A 10 -10.85 1.87 2.96
C ALA A 10 -10.23 3.04 2.19
N ILE A 11 -10.68 3.26 0.95
CA ILE A 11 -10.31 4.44 0.19
C ILE A 11 -11.27 5.57 0.61
N PHE A 12 -10.71 6.61 1.23
CA PHE A 12 -11.46 7.78 1.67
C PHE A 12 -11.14 8.99 0.80
N VAL A 13 -12.14 9.78 0.46
CA VAL A 13 -12.00 11.04 -0.27
C VAL A 13 -12.57 12.15 0.61
N LYS A 14 -11.80 13.23 0.80
CA LYS A 14 -12.28 14.40 1.55
C LYS A 14 -13.34 15.13 0.73
N LYS A 15 -14.50 15.40 1.33
CA LYS A 15 -15.63 16.05 0.66
C LYS A 15 -16.25 17.11 1.56
N GLY A 16 -15.92 18.38 1.29
CA GLY A 16 -16.35 19.50 2.14
C GLY A 16 -15.82 19.34 3.57
N ASN A 17 -16.71 19.51 4.56
CA ASN A 17 -16.44 19.30 5.98
C ASN A 17 -16.59 17.83 6.41
N GLY A 18 -16.19 16.90 5.57
CA GLY A 18 -16.39 15.49 5.85
C GLY A 18 -15.61 14.60 4.92
N PHE A 19 -15.95 13.31 4.93
CA PHE A 19 -15.35 12.32 4.06
C PHE A 19 -16.43 11.48 3.39
N GLN A 20 -16.05 10.91 2.25
CA GLN A 20 -16.81 9.88 1.58
C GLN A 20 -15.89 8.67 1.43
N SER A 21 -16.39 7.48 1.76
CA SER A 21 -15.73 6.24 1.32
C SER A 21 -15.99 6.10 -0.17
N ASP A 22 -14.93 6.03 -0.98
CA ASP A 22 -15.05 5.71 -2.39
C ASP A 22 -15.38 4.22 -2.54
N HIS A 23 -14.51 3.35 -2.01
CA HIS A 23 -14.82 1.93 -1.82
C HIS A 23 -14.05 1.28 -0.65
N TYR A 24 -14.58 0.17 -0.15
CA TYR A 24 -13.93 -0.70 0.84
C TYR A 24 -12.85 -1.56 0.16
N LEU A 25 -11.82 -1.96 0.90
CA LEU A 25 -10.81 -2.88 0.37
C LEU A 25 -11.46 -4.23 0.04
N GLY A 26 -11.50 -4.58 -1.24
CA GLY A 26 -12.01 -5.83 -1.77
C GLY A 26 -10.92 -6.89 -1.93
N ALA A 27 -11.29 -8.02 -2.52
CA ALA A 27 -10.37 -9.15 -2.66
C ALA A 27 -9.16 -8.79 -3.54
N ARG A 28 -9.35 -7.91 -4.52
CA ARG A 28 -8.28 -7.43 -5.39
C ARG A 28 -7.24 -6.62 -4.60
N GLU A 29 -7.67 -5.68 -3.76
CA GLU A 29 -6.77 -4.86 -2.94
C GLU A 29 -6.02 -5.73 -1.93
N ILE A 30 -6.70 -6.70 -1.32
CA ILE A 30 -6.06 -7.65 -0.41
C ILE A 30 -5.06 -8.56 -1.13
N ASN A 31 -5.38 -9.01 -2.34
CA ASN A 31 -4.46 -9.78 -3.17
C ASN A 31 -3.20 -8.99 -3.53
N TYR A 32 -3.36 -7.71 -3.88
CA TYR A 32 -2.23 -6.78 -4.05
C TYR A 32 -1.36 -6.74 -2.80
N TYR A 33 -1.97 -6.49 -1.64
CA TYR A 33 -1.19 -6.36 -0.42
C TYR A 33 -0.45 -7.66 -0.06
N CYS A 34 -1.10 -8.81 -0.21
CA CYS A 34 -0.50 -10.12 0.07
C CYS A 34 0.66 -10.44 -0.89
N LEU A 35 0.57 -10.02 -2.16
CA LEU A 35 1.60 -10.28 -3.16
C LEU A 35 2.87 -9.46 -2.89
N TYR A 36 2.71 -8.18 -2.57
CA TYR A 36 3.84 -7.27 -2.50
C TYR A 36 4.39 -7.06 -1.09
N TRP A 37 3.64 -7.33 -0.02
CA TRP A 37 4.07 -7.02 1.34
C TRP A 37 4.11 -8.25 2.23
N ASP A 38 5.15 -8.38 3.05
CA ASP A 38 5.31 -9.48 4.02
C ASP A 38 4.43 -9.29 5.25
N LYS A 39 4.15 -8.02 5.58
CA LYS A 39 3.35 -7.62 6.72
C LYS A 39 2.43 -6.48 6.32
N ILE A 40 1.18 -6.55 6.78
CA ILE A 40 0.13 -5.57 6.53
C ILE A 40 -0.39 -5.10 7.88
N ILE A 41 -0.43 -3.80 8.09
CA ILE A 41 -1.10 -3.15 9.21
C ILE A 41 -2.25 -2.33 8.65
N ILE A 42 -3.45 -2.59 9.16
CA ILE A 42 -4.62 -1.75 8.89
C ILE A 42 -5.17 -1.32 10.25
N PRO A 43 -5.03 -0.04 10.65
CA PRO A 43 -5.49 0.40 11.96
C PRO A 43 -7.02 0.26 12.07
N GLU A 44 -7.48 -0.13 13.25
CA GLU A 44 -8.90 -0.18 13.60
C GLU A 44 -9.23 1.02 14.49
N SER A 45 -10.36 1.66 14.21
CA SER A 45 -10.83 2.77 15.04
C SER A 45 -11.29 2.23 16.38
N SER A 46 -10.74 2.76 17.48
CA SER A 46 -11.01 2.31 18.85
C SER A 46 -12.50 2.29 19.21
N GLY A 47 -13.17 1.17 18.94
CA GLY A 47 -14.57 0.92 19.29
C GLY A 47 -15.62 1.72 18.51
N ILE A 48 -15.26 2.42 17.43
CA ILE A 48 -16.22 3.25 16.67
C ILE A 48 -16.75 2.51 15.44
N ILE A 49 -15.86 2.14 14.51
CA ILE A 49 -16.23 1.52 13.22
C ILE A 49 -15.22 0.43 12.87
N HIS A 50 -15.75 -0.77 12.61
CA HIS A 50 -14.98 -1.88 12.06
C HIS A 50 -15.12 -1.90 10.53
N TYR A 51 -14.03 -1.58 9.84
CA TYR A 51 -13.92 -1.71 8.39
C TYR A 51 -13.28 -3.05 8.04
N GLY A 52 -14.11 -4.09 7.92
CA GLY A 52 -13.64 -5.45 7.64
C GLY A 52 -13.03 -5.58 6.25
N VAL A 53 -12.06 -6.49 6.12
CA VAL A 53 -11.45 -6.84 4.84
C VAL A 53 -11.71 -8.31 4.48
N PRO A 54 -11.69 -8.70 3.20
CA PRO A 54 -11.80 -10.09 2.80
C PRO A 54 -10.80 -10.98 3.54
N ILE A 55 -11.29 -12.14 4.00
CA ILE A 55 -10.53 -13.17 4.72
C ILE A 55 -9.70 -12.66 5.91
N GLU A 56 -10.12 -11.56 6.56
CA GLU A 56 -9.39 -10.90 7.65
C GLU A 56 -8.87 -11.87 8.73
N GLU A 57 -9.75 -12.68 9.33
CA GLU A 57 -9.35 -13.63 10.38
C GLU A 57 -8.26 -14.60 9.92
N ARG A 58 -8.29 -15.02 8.66
CA ARG A 58 -7.31 -15.95 8.10
C ARG A 58 -5.96 -15.25 7.95
N LEU A 59 -5.93 -14.03 7.45
CA LEU A 59 -4.70 -13.24 7.31
C LEU A 59 -4.07 -12.91 8.68
N ILE A 60 -4.90 -12.66 9.69
CA ILE A 60 -4.44 -12.49 11.08
C ILE A 60 -3.83 -13.80 11.61
N LYS A 61 -4.52 -14.93 11.43
CA LYS A 61 -4.02 -16.26 11.86
C LYS A 61 -2.70 -16.65 11.16
N LEU A 62 -2.53 -16.25 9.91
CA LEU A 62 -1.29 -16.45 9.14
C LEU A 62 -0.17 -15.46 9.53
N GLY A 63 -0.46 -14.47 10.37
CA GLY A 63 0.48 -13.43 10.79
C GLY A 63 0.84 -12.44 9.67
N VAL A 64 0.02 -12.35 8.61
CA VAL A 64 0.21 -11.42 7.50
C VAL A 64 -0.44 -10.06 7.83
N LEU A 65 -1.61 -10.07 8.47
CA LEU A 65 -2.38 -8.87 8.81
C LEU A 65 -2.38 -8.62 10.33
N GLU A 66 -2.18 -7.37 10.72
CA GLU A 66 -2.36 -6.86 12.08
C GLU A 66 -3.37 -5.71 12.10
N ARG A 67 -4.25 -5.70 13.11
CA ARG A 67 -5.32 -4.72 13.31
C ARG A 67 -5.14 -3.98 14.65
N PRO A 68 -4.11 -3.13 14.78
CA PRO A 68 -3.91 -2.36 16.01
C PRO A 68 -5.05 -1.35 16.17
N GLN A 69 -5.48 -1.15 17.42
CA GLN A 69 -6.42 -0.07 17.74
C GLN A 69 -5.71 1.28 17.61
N ALA A 70 -6.39 2.26 17.02
CA ALA A 70 -5.92 3.61 16.88
C ALA A 70 -7.06 4.62 17.11
N GLU A 71 -6.68 5.77 17.66
CA GLU A 71 -7.61 6.85 17.95
C GLU A 71 -7.89 7.68 16.70
N TYR A 72 -8.94 7.33 15.97
CA TYR A 72 -9.47 8.12 14.85
C TYR A 72 -10.97 7.86 14.69
N GLY A 73 -11.69 8.77 14.04
CA GLY A 73 -13.09 8.58 13.65
C GLY A 73 -14.15 9.08 14.63
N TYR A 74 -13.75 9.88 15.63
CA TYR A 74 -14.67 10.54 16.57
C TYR A 74 -15.37 11.76 15.97
N ASP A 75 -14.73 12.42 15.00
CA ASP A 75 -15.26 13.58 14.28
C ASP A 75 -15.16 13.34 12.77
N SER A 76 -16.25 13.56 12.06
CA SER A 76 -16.32 13.41 10.61
C SER A 76 -15.49 14.47 9.86
N GLU A 77 -15.33 15.68 10.42
CA GLU A 77 -14.57 16.74 9.77
C GLU A 77 -13.06 16.45 9.77
N SER A 78 -12.55 15.88 10.87
CA SER A 78 -11.14 15.53 11.06
C SER A 78 -10.80 14.09 10.68
N PHE A 79 -11.78 13.24 10.39
CA PHE A 79 -11.61 11.79 10.18
C PHE A 79 -10.37 11.39 9.37
N VAL A 80 -10.20 12.00 8.18
CA VAL A 80 -9.10 11.68 7.25
C VAL A 80 -7.75 12.13 7.79
N ASP A 81 -7.72 13.28 8.45
CA ASP A 81 -6.53 13.85 9.06
C ASP A 81 -6.10 13.02 10.29
N ASP A 82 -7.05 12.61 11.13
CA ASP A 82 -6.80 11.76 12.30
C ASP A 82 -6.34 10.35 11.91
N LEU A 83 -6.98 9.74 10.91
CA LEU A 83 -6.56 8.45 10.35
C LEU A 83 -5.13 8.52 9.82
N THR A 84 -4.81 9.57 9.06
CA THR A 84 -3.46 9.81 8.54
C THR A 84 -2.44 9.92 9.67
N GLN A 85 -2.76 10.70 10.71
CA GLN A 85 -1.88 10.87 11.86
C GLN A 85 -1.67 9.56 12.62
N ALA A 86 -2.74 8.76 12.81
CA ALA A 86 -2.66 7.44 13.40
C ALA A 86 -1.72 6.50 12.62
N GLN A 87 -1.79 6.51 11.28
CA GLN A 87 -0.89 5.72 10.44
C GLN A 87 0.57 6.16 10.56
N VAL A 88 0.83 7.47 10.63
CA VAL A 88 2.19 8.01 10.84
C VAL A 88 2.74 7.63 12.21
N ASN A 89 1.91 7.67 13.26
CA ASN A 89 2.31 7.24 14.60
C ASN A 89 2.68 5.76 14.61
N LEU A 90 1.84 4.91 14.02
CA LEU A 90 2.13 3.48 13.85
C LEU A 90 3.40 3.23 13.05
N LEU A 91 3.65 3.99 11.99
CA LEU A 91 4.89 3.89 11.22
C LEU A 91 6.11 4.16 12.11
N ASN A 92 6.08 5.24 12.90
CA ASN A 92 7.18 5.61 13.77
C ASN A 92 7.42 4.54 14.85
N GLU A 93 6.36 4.05 15.47
CA GLU A 93 6.42 2.97 16.46
C GLU A 93 7.04 1.69 15.88
N ARG A 94 6.59 1.29 14.69
CA ARG A 94 7.05 0.06 14.03
C ARG A 94 8.47 0.16 13.51
N ASN A 95 8.90 1.33 13.02
CA ASN A 95 10.31 1.56 12.67
C ASN A 95 11.25 1.48 13.90
N LEU A 96 10.74 1.79 15.09
CA LEU A 96 11.49 1.64 16.33
C LEU A 96 11.53 0.17 16.80
N ALA A 97 10.41 -0.53 16.75
CA ALA A 97 10.25 -1.90 17.23
C ALA A 97 10.85 -2.96 16.30
N ASP A 98 10.59 -2.88 15.00
CA ASP A 98 10.87 -3.93 14.03
C ASP A 98 12.11 -3.58 13.19
N LYS A 99 13.28 -4.06 13.60
CA LYS A 99 14.54 -3.77 12.90
C LYS A 99 14.76 -4.58 11.61
N ASP A 100 14.04 -5.68 11.42
CA ASP A 100 14.13 -6.55 10.24
C ASP A 100 13.09 -6.21 9.15
N VAL A 101 12.17 -5.28 9.43
CA VAL A 101 11.08 -4.89 8.54
C VAL A 101 11.24 -3.43 8.12
N ILE A 102 11.19 -3.19 6.82
CA ILE A 102 11.10 -1.83 6.27
C ILE A 102 9.62 -1.51 6.11
N TRP A 103 9.12 -0.59 6.93
CA TRP A 103 7.72 -0.16 6.92
C TRP A 103 7.49 1.04 6.00
N LEU A 104 6.39 1.00 5.26
CA LEU A 104 5.95 2.08 4.38
C LEU A 104 4.47 2.39 4.59
N LEU A 105 4.10 3.66 4.46
CA LEU A 105 2.69 4.02 4.27
C LEU A 105 2.34 3.77 2.81
N HIS A 106 1.22 3.10 2.57
CA HIS A 106 0.65 2.94 1.24
C HIS A 106 -0.86 3.18 1.26
N GLN A 107 -1.39 3.68 0.15
CA GLN A 107 -2.82 3.76 -0.09
C GLN A 107 -3.09 3.44 -1.56
N ILE A 108 -4.10 2.63 -1.79
CA ILE A 108 -4.63 2.34 -3.13
C ILE A 108 -5.61 3.46 -3.47
N GLY A 109 -5.62 3.89 -4.73
CA GLY A 109 -6.50 4.95 -5.23
C GLY A 109 -5.74 6.14 -5.82
N HIS A 110 -6.50 7.08 -6.37
CA HIS A 110 -5.96 8.26 -7.06
C HIS A 110 -5.83 9.49 -6.17
N ASP A 111 -6.74 9.66 -5.20
CA ASP A 111 -6.72 10.79 -4.28
C ASP A 111 -5.97 10.42 -2.99
N LEU A 112 -4.73 10.88 -2.89
CA LEU A 112 -3.90 10.64 -1.72
C LEU A 112 -4.45 11.45 -0.52
N THR A 113 -4.93 10.76 0.51
CA THR A 113 -5.36 11.38 1.77
C THR A 113 -4.18 11.85 2.63
N LEU A 114 -3.04 11.17 2.49
CA LEU A 114 -1.76 11.58 3.03
C LEU A 114 -1.39 12.95 2.45
N LYS A 115 -1.56 14.01 3.26
CA LYS A 115 -1.10 15.36 2.91
C LYS A 115 0.36 15.30 2.52
N ASP A 116 0.60 15.65 1.26
CA ASP A 116 1.92 15.59 0.66
C ASP A 116 2.86 16.61 1.32
N ASN A 117 3.93 16.12 1.94
CA ASN A 117 5.04 16.97 2.39
C ASN A 117 6.16 17.03 1.34
N GLY A 118 5.94 16.51 0.12
CA GLY A 118 6.85 16.62 -1.02
C GLY A 118 6.55 15.61 -2.13
N SER A 119 6.50 16.12 -3.36
CA SER A 119 6.26 15.46 -4.65
C SER A 119 6.97 14.11 -4.86
N ALA A 120 8.12 13.89 -4.22
CA ALA A 120 8.83 12.63 -4.20
C ALA A 120 8.01 11.47 -3.60
N LYS A 121 7.29 11.71 -2.49
CA LYS A 121 6.49 10.66 -1.83
C LYS A 121 5.33 10.24 -2.73
N SER A 122 4.68 11.19 -3.40
CA SER A 122 3.62 10.94 -4.38
C SER A 122 4.07 9.96 -5.48
N ALA A 123 5.27 10.17 -6.03
CA ALA A 123 5.80 9.30 -7.08
C ALA A 123 5.95 7.83 -6.66
N ARG A 124 6.34 7.55 -5.41
CA ARG A 124 6.42 6.16 -4.93
C ARG A 124 5.04 5.50 -4.87
N PHE A 125 4.01 6.23 -4.43
CA PHE A 125 2.64 5.71 -4.43
C PHE A 125 2.18 5.37 -5.84
N GLU A 126 2.44 6.25 -6.81
CA GLU A 126 2.09 6.02 -8.21
C GLU A 126 2.81 4.79 -8.79
N LEU A 127 4.12 4.65 -8.55
CA LEU A 127 4.90 3.48 -9.01
C LEU A 127 4.35 2.17 -8.41
N LEU A 128 3.98 2.19 -7.13
CA LEU A 128 3.41 1.03 -6.45
C LEU A 128 1.99 0.69 -6.94
N ASN A 129 1.18 1.70 -7.26
CA ASN A 129 -0.17 1.52 -7.82
C ASN A 129 -0.14 1.04 -9.28
N ALA A 130 0.98 1.18 -9.99
CA ALA A 130 1.14 0.65 -11.35
C ALA A 130 1.38 -0.86 -11.41
N LEU A 131 1.67 -1.50 -10.28
CA LEU A 131 2.01 -2.92 -10.23
C LEU A 131 0.79 -3.80 -10.56
N PRO A 132 0.99 -4.93 -11.27
CA PRO A 132 -0.09 -5.82 -11.65
C PRO A 132 -0.71 -6.49 -10.41
N VAL A 133 -2.04 -6.61 -10.41
CA VAL A 133 -2.76 -7.22 -9.28
C VAL A 133 -3.35 -8.57 -9.71
N PRO A 134 -3.14 -9.65 -8.96
CA PRO A 134 -3.81 -10.92 -9.22
C PRO A 134 -5.33 -10.77 -9.23
N ASP A 135 -6.00 -11.57 -10.06
CA ASP A 135 -7.46 -11.56 -10.16
C ASP A 135 -8.12 -11.87 -8.79
N TYR A 136 -9.31 -11.33 -8.55
CA TYR A 136 -10.07 -11.49 -7.30
C TYR A 136 -10.42 -12.95 -7.00
N ARG A 137 -10.38 -13.83 -8.01
CA ARG A 137 -10.60 -15.27 -7.90
C ARG A 137 -9.41 -16.03 -7.33
N THR A 138 -8.24 -15.42 -7.31
CA THR A 138 -7.02 -16.05 -6.80
C THR A 138 -7.08 -16.10 -5.28
N HIS A 139 -6.93 -17.29 -4.71
CA HIS A 139 -6.94 -17.44 -3.26
C HIS A 139 -5.66 -16.87 -2.65
N PRO A 140 -5.74 -16.09 -1.54
CA PRO A 140 -4.56 -15.49 -0.92
C PRO A 140 -3.47 -16.50 -0.52
N GLU A 141 -3.85 -17.73 -0.19
CA GLU A 141 -2.89 -18.81 0.11
C GLU A 141 -2.00 -19.15 -1.10
N GLN A 142 -2.58 -19.19 -2.31
CA GLN A 142 -1.83 -19.40 -3.55
C GLN A 142 -0.89 -18.21 -3.84
N ILE A 143 -1.35 -16.99 -3.53
CA ILE A 143 -0.55 -15.78 -3.66
C ILE A 143 0.66 -15.83 -2.72
N LEU A 144 0.44 -16.21 -1.46
CA LEU A 144 1.50 -16.32 -0.46
C LEU A 144 2.51 -17.43 -0.83
N GLU A 145 2.05 -18.58 -1.33
CA GLU A 145 2.92 -19.64 -1.83
C GLU A 145 3.74 -19.19 -3.05
N PHE A 146 3.11 -18.51 -4.01
CA PHE A 146 3.79 -17.97 -5.19
C PHE A 146 4.86 -16.96 -4.77
N LYS A 147 4.50 -16.02 -3.90
CA LYS A 147 5.43 -15.03 -3.35
C LYS A 147 6.60 -15.68 -2.62
N HIS A 148 6.35 -16.73 -1.83
CA HIS A 148 7.42 -17.45 -1.15
C HIS A 148 8.38 -18.13 -2.13
N LYS A 149 7.89 -18.66 -3.25
CA LYS A 149 8.73 -19.27 -4.31
C LYS A 149 9.60 -18.24 -5.04
N HIS A 150 9.14 -17.00 -5.15
CA HIS A 150 9.79 -15.91 -5.88
C HIS A 150 10.26 -14.77 -4.97
N TYR A 151 10.62 -15.12 -3.72
CA TYR A 151 10.88 -14.13 -2.68
C TYR A 151 12.01 -13.17 -3.04
N ASP A 152 13.07 -13.71 -3.65
CA ASP A 152 14.24 -12.92 -4.06
C ASP A 152 13.87 -11.92 -5.16
N GLU A 153 13.06 -12.32 -6.15
CA GLU A 153 12.58 -11.47 -7.23
C GLU A 153 11.72 -10.30 -6.72
N PHE A 154 10.83 -10.55 -5.76
CA PHE A 154 10.07 -9.48 -5.10
C PHE A 154 10.99 -8.55 -4.30
N GLY A 155 12.04 -9.09 -3.67
CA GLY A 155 13.08 -8.30 -3.02
C GLY A 155 13.78 -7.34 -3.98
N TYR A 156 14.17 -7.83 -5.17
CA TYR A 156 14.76 -7.01 -6.22
C TYR A 156 13.79 -5.94 -6.74
N LEU A 157 12.52 -6.29 -6.93
CA LEU A 157 11.49 -5.34 -7.35
C LEU A 157 11.36 -4.18 -6.35
N HIS A 158 11.27 -4.47 -5.06
CA HIS A 158 11.20 -3.43 -4.03
C HIS A 158 12.42 -2.52 -4.00
N ASN A 159 13.61 -3.10 -4.13
CA ASN A 159 14.85 -2.32 -4.20
C ASN A 159 14.88 -1.42 -5.44
N TYR A 160 14.41 -1.92 -6.58
CA TYR A 160 14.31 -1.14 -7.80
C TYR A 160 13.32 0.02 -7.69
N ILE A 161 12.16 -0.19 -7.06
CA ILE A 161 11.19 0.89 -6.77
C ILE A 161 11.79 1.93 -5.83
N ASP A 162 12.57 1.50 -4.82
CA ASP A 162 13.26 2.40 -3.90
C ASP A 162 14.33 3.24 -4.62
N GLU A 163 15.05 2.68 -5.58
CA GLU A 163 16.01 3.39 -6.42
C GLU A 163 15.33 4.41 -7.33
N LEU A 164 14.28 4.00 -8.07
CA LEU A 164 13.50 4.89 -8.92
C LEU A 164 12.90 6.06 -8.13
N HIS A 165 12.40 5.81 -6.92
CA HIS A 165 11.89 6.87 -6.06
C HIS A 165 12.98 7.87 -5.66
N LYS A 166 14.21 7.41 -5.38
CA LYS A 166 15.33 8.32 -5.10
C LYS A 166 15.65 9.15 -6.33
N ASP A 167 15.74 8.54 -7.50
CA ASP A 167 16.05 9.24 -8.75
C ASP A 167 15.03 10.35 -9.06
N VAL A 168 13.74 10.06 -8.81
CA VAL A 168 12.67 11.06 -8.91
C VAL A 168 12.87 12.18 -7.88
N ALA A 169 13.13 11.85 -6.62
CA ALA A 169 13.26 12.81 -5.53
C ALA A 169 14.43 13.80 -5.71
N TYR A 170 15.48 13.40 -6.40
CA TYR A 170 16.68 14.22 -6.64
C TYR A 170 16.67 14.93 -8.00
N CYS A 171 15.60 14.81 -8.80
CA CYS A 171 15.53 15.42 -10.12
C CYS A 171 15.06 16.89 -10.06
N PRO A 172 15.77 17.86 -10.69
CA PRO A 172 15.37 19.27 -10.74
C PRO A 172 14.06 19.54 -11.49
N ASP A 173 13.76 18.76 -12.54
CA ASP A 173 12.53 18.81 -13.34
C ASP A 173 11.60 17.63 -13.00
N GLU A 174 11.27 17.56 -11.72
CA GLU A 174 10.55 16.47 -11.08
C GLU A 174 9.28 15.99 -11.82
N PRO A 175 8.38 16.85 -12.33
CA PRO A 175 7.13 16.39 -12.97
C PRO A 175 7.33 15.69 -14.32
N VAL A 176 8.37 16.05 -15.08
CA VAL A 176 8.65 15.47 -16.40
C VAL A 176 9.35 14.12 -16.24
N TYR A 177 10.31 14.06 -15.31
CA TYR A 177 11.06 12.83 -15.02
C TYR A 177 10.18 11.76 -14.37
N GLN A 178 9.22 12.16 -13.53
CA GLN A 178 8.18 11.27 -12.99
C GLN A 178 7.39 10.60 -14.12
N LYS A 179 6.88 11.37 -15.08
CA LYS A 179 6.11 10.84 -16.22
C LYS A 179 6.92 9.88 -17.08
N GLU A 180 8.19 10.17 -17.34
CA GLU A 180 9.05 9.27 -18.10
C GLU A 180 9.35 7.97 -17.36
N SER A 181 9.68 8.06 -16.07
CA SER A 181 9.98 6.90 -15.22
C SER A 181 8.75 6.00 -15.10
N PHE A 182 7.57 6.59 -14.92
CA PHE A 182 6.30 5.87 -14.92
C PHE A 182 6.05 5.16 -16.25
N LYS A 183 6.22 5.88 -17.39
CA LYS A 183 6.03 5.29 -18.72
C LYS A 183 6.98 4.11 -18.98
N ARG A 184 8.20 4.16 -18.45
CA ARG A 184 9.16 3.04 -18.54
C ARG A 184 8.71 1.86 -17.69
N LEU A 185 8.28 2.10 -16.44
CA LEU A 185 7.80 1.04 -15.56
C LEU A 185 6.53 0.39 -16.12
N SER A 186 5.53 1.17 -16.54
CA SER A 186 4.30 0.65 -17.14
C SER A 186 4.59 -0.19 -18.38
N LYS A 187 5.50 0.26 -19.24
CA LYS A 187 5.89 -0.52 -20.43
C LYS A 187 6.53 -1.85 -20.06
N VAL A 188 7.42 -1.87 -19.07
CA VAL A 188 8.05 -3.12 -18.59
C VAL A 188 7.00 -4.06 -17.99
N ILE A 189 6.03 -3.52 -17.24
CA ILE A 189 4.94 -4.31 -16.66
C ILE A 189 4.04 -4.88 -17.77
N ASP A 190 3.66 -4.08 -18.76
CA ASP A 190 2.84 -4.51 -19.90
C ASP A 190 3.55 -5.59 -20.72
N ASP A 191 4.86 -5.45 -20.94
CA ASP A 191 5.68 -6.44 -21.64
C ASP A 191 5.72 -7.76 -20.84
N ILE A 192 5.85 -7.71 -19.51
CA ILE A 192 5.85 -8.89 -18.63
C ILE A 192 4.47 -9.56 -18.58
N ASP A 193 3.39 -8.79 -18.52
CA ASP A 193 2.02 -9.30 -18.50
C ASP A 193 1.65 -9.95 -19.86
N THR A 194 2.12 -9.37 -20.96
CA THR A 194 1.97 -9.95 -22.30
C THR A 194 2.70 -11.29 -22.42
N ILE A 195 3.92 -11.39 -21.89
CA ILE A 195 4.69 -12.64 -21.86
C ILE A 195 4.01 -13.68 -20.95
N SER A 196 3.43 -13.25 -19.83
CA SER A 196 2.76 -14.13 -18.86
C SER A 196 1.43 -14.69 -19.40
N LYS A 197 0.74 -13.96 -20.27
CA LYS A 197 -0.50 -14.40 -20.96
C LYS A 197 -0.27 -15.30 -22.18
N LEU A 198 0.98 -15.39 -22.67
CA LEU A 198 1.37 -16.26 -23.80
C LEU A 198 1.78 -17.68 -23.36
N ARG A 199 1.65 -18.01 -22.07
CA ARG A 199 1.82 -19.36 -21.50
C ARG A 199 0.50 -19.91 -21.00
#